data_AF-A0A5C6YCY2-F1
#
_entry.id   AF-A0A5C6YCY2-F1
#
_cell.length_a   1.000
_cell.length_b   1.000
_cell.length_c   1.000
_cell.angle_alpha   90.00
_cell.angle_beta   90.00
_cell.angle_gamma   90.00
#
_symmetry.space_group_name_H-M   'P 1'
#
loop_
_entity.id
_entity.type
_entity.pdbx_description
1 polymer ?
#
loop_
_entity_poly.entity_id
_entity_poly.type
_entity_poly.pdbx_seq_one_letter_code
_entity_poly.pdbx_strand_id
1 'polypeptide(L)' 'MKTMRKIYGTIFKTKAVKRSNERLNITELGVEVGIRVSVFYKWFKEYEKFGTRSFSGKGILKQSVD' A
#
# COMPACT_ATOMS: atom_id res chain seq x y z
N MET A 1 4.11 -24.74 6.34
CA MET A 1 4.10 -24.36 4.91
C MET A 1 4.54 -22.91 4.76
N LYS A 2 5.58 -22.60 3.97
CA LYS A 2 5.93 -21.21 3.63
C LYS A 2 4.87 -20.67 2.66
N THR A 3 3.96 -19.84 3.13
CA THR A 3 3.07 -19.08 2.26
C THR A 3 3.91 -18.12 1.42
N MET A 4 3.91 -18.31 0.09
CA MET A 4 4.54 -17.36 -0.82
C MET A 4 3.85 -16.00 -0.66
N ARG A 5 4.61 -15.01 -0.19
CA ARG A 5 4.11 -13.64 -0.03
C ARG A 5 4.05 -13.01 -1.42
N LYS A 6 2.86 -12.59 -1.85
CA LYS A 6 2.73 -11.74 -3.05
C LYS A 6 3.55 -10.46 -2.82
N ILE A 7 4.52 -10.23 -3.71
CA ILE A 7 5.32 -9.00 -3.72
C ILE A 7 4.59 -8.01 -4.61
N TYR A 8 4.20 -6.88 -4.04
CA TYR A 8 3.59 -5.79 -4.79
C TYR A 8 4.61 -4.68 -4.99
N GLY A 9 4.72 -4.19 -6.22
CA GLY A 9 5.61 -3.08 -6.55
C GLY A 9 5.19 -1.77 -5.89
N THR A 10 6.16 -0.89 -5.63
CA THR A 10 5.95 0.45 -5.06
C THR A 10 4.90 1.26 -5.82
N ILE A 11 5.05 1.34 -7.14
CA ILE A 11 4.15 2.10 -8.03
C ILE A 11 2.71 1.60 -7.89
N PHE A 12 2.56 0.28 -7.81
CA PHE A 12 1.26 -0.35 -7.67
C PHE A 12 0.61 -0.01 -6.32
N LYS A 13 1.36 -0.12 -5.21
CA LYS A 13 0.86 0.24 -3.87
C LYS A 13 0.43 1.70 -3.80
N THR A 14 1.23 2.62 -4.35
CA THR A 14 0.92 4.06 -4.36
C THR A 14 -0.35 4.34 -5.17
N LYS A 15 -0.47 3.79 -6.38
CA LYS A 15 -1.68 3.97 -7.21
C LYS A 15 -2.92 3.42 -6.52
N ALA A 16 -2.78 2.26 -5.88
CA ALA A 16 -3.86 1.61 -5.15
C ALA A 16 -4.34 2.48 -3.97
N VAL A 17 -3.42 3.01 -3.15
CA VAL A 17 -3.77 3.89 -2.03
C VAL A 17 -4.38 5.22 -2.51
N LYS A 18 -3.82 5.86 -3.54
CA LYS A 18 -4.38 7.11 -4.09
C LYS A 18 -5.81 6.92 -4.61
N ARG A 19 -6.04 5.88 -5.41
CA ARG A 19 -7.37 5.55 -5.94
C ARG A 19 -8.37 5.21 -4.83
N SER A 20 -7.90 4.58 -3.74
CA SER A 20 -8.76 4.32 -2.57
C SER A 20 -9.14 5.59 -1.81
N ASN A 21 -8.25 6.58 -1.77
CA ASN A 21 -8.51 7.87 -1.12
C ASN A 21 -9.51 8.72 -1.91
N GLU A 22 -9.44 8.68 -3.25
CA GLU A 22 -10.39 9.37 -4.13
C GLU A 22 -11.81 8.80 -4.04
N ARG A 23 -11.95 7.47 -3.90
CA ARG A 23 -13.26 6.80 -3.87
C ARG A 23 -13.81 6.53 -2.47
N LEU A 24 -13.02 6.74 -1.41
CA LEU A 24 -13.29 6.37 -0.01
C LEU A 24 -13.69 4.88 0.20
N ASN A 25 -13.50 4.02 -0.80
CA ASN A 25 -14.00 2.63 -0.82
C ASN A 25 -12.85 1.62 -0.97
N ILE A 26 -12.10 1.43 0.11
CA ILE A 26 -10.97 0.49 0.17
C ILE A 26 -11.43 -0.96 -0.03
N THR A 27 -12.60 -1.31 0.49
CA THR A 27 -13.16 -2.68 0.42
C THR A 27 -13.44 -3.07 -1.02
N GLU A 28 -14.15 -2.22 -1.76
CA GLU A 28 -14.51 -2.46 -3.16
C GLU A 28 -13.26 -2.54 -4.04
N LEU A 29 -12.28 -1.64 -3.83
CA LEU A 29 -11.00 -1.69 -4.53
C LEU A 29 -10.20 -2.97 -4.21
N GLY A 30 -10.26 -3.46 -2.97
CA GLY A 30 -9.66 -4.73 -2.58
C GLY A 30 -10.25 -5.91 -3.36
N VAL A 31 -11.57 -5.93 -3.53
CA VAL A 31 -12.27 -6.95 -4.32
C VAL A 31 -11.92 -6.82 -5.81
N GLU A 32 -11.99 -5.61 -6.37
CA GLU A 32 -11.69 -5.32 -7.79
C GLU A 32 -10.27 -5.76 -8.17
N VAL A 33 -9.30 -5.48 -7.29
CA VAL A 33 -7.88 -5.73 -7.56
C VAL A 33 -7.43 -7.11 -7.05
N GLY A 34 -8.29 -7.86 -6.36
CA GLY A 34 -7.98 -9.18 -5.82
C GLY A 34 -6.98 -9.16 -4.66
N ILE A 35 -7.00 -8.09 -3.87
CA ILE A 35 -6.13 -7.88 -2.71
C ILE A 35 -6.97 -7.87 -1.44
N ARG A 36 -6.49 -8.57 -0.41
CA ARG A 36 -7.13 -8.55 0.90
C ARG A 36 -7.17 -7.12 1.42
N VAL A 37 -8.36 -6.67 1.84
CA VAL A 37 -8.59 -5.35 2.43
C VAL A 37 -7.63 -5.06 3.60
N SER A 38 -7.27 -6.08 4.38
CA SER A 38 -6.27 -5.96 5.46
C SER A 38 -4.88 -5.52 4.99
N VAL A 39 -4.47 -5.92 3.78
CA VAL A 39 -3.20 -5.46 3.17
C VAL A 39 -3.32 -4.00 2.75
N PHE A 40 -4.46 -3.60 2.22
CA PHE A 40 -4.75 -2.21 1.88
C PHE A 40 -4.69 -1.30 3.12
N TYR A 41 -5.32 -1.69 4.23
CA TYR A 41 -5.25 -0.92 5.47
C TYR A 41 -3.81 -0.74 5.97
N LYS A 42 -2.96 -1.77 5.81
CA LYS A 42 -1.54 -1.66 6.16
C LYS A 42 -0.82 -0.64 5.28
N TRP A 43 -1.07 -0.67 3.97
CA TRP A 43 -0.50 0.30 3.03
C TRP A 43 -1.02 1.71 3.27
N PHE A 44 -2.28 1.86 3.66
CA PHE A 44 -2.88 3.15 3.98
C PHE A 44 -2.18 3.77 5.19
N LYS A 45 -2.01 3.00 6.28
CA LYS A 45 -1.27 3.47 7.46
C LYS A 45 0.20 3.79 7.15
N GLU A 46 0.86 2.97 6.31
CA GLU A 46 2.21 3.30 5.84
C GLU A 46 2.22 4.60 5.03
N TYR A 47 1.24 4.79 4.12
CA TYR A 47 1.10 5.99 3.29
C TYR A 47 0.79 7.25 4.10
N GLU A 48 -0.05 7.15 5.11
CA GLU A 48 -0.36 8.24 6.04
C GLU A 48 0.89 8.67 6.82
N LYS A 49 1.70 7.70 7.26
CA LYS A 49 2.91 7.96 8.05
C LYS A 49 4.11 8.44 7.24
N PHE A 50 4.29 7.95 6.01
CA PHE A 50 5.51 8.18 5.22
C PHE A 50 5.24 8.81 3.84
N GLY A 51 3.99 9.11 3.49
CA GLY A 51 3.60 9.75 2.24
C GLY A 51 4.05 8.99 0.98
N THR A 52 4.57 9.71 -0.01
CA THR A 52 5.13 9.13 -1.24
C THR A 52 6.41 8.31 -1.00
N ARG A 53 7.09 8.45 0.15
CA ARG A 53 8.27 7.64 0.52
C ARG A 53 7.90 6.28 1.14
N SER A 54 6.62 6.02 1.36
CA SER A 54 6.12 4.84 2.10
C SER A 54 6.55 3.50 1.54
N PHE A 55 6.73 3.42 0.23
CA PHE A 55 6.95 2.15 -0.44
C PHE A 55 8.32 2.06 -1.10
N SER A 56 9.34 2.80 -0.65
CA SER A 56 10.70 2.64 -1.20
C SER A 56 11.13 1.17 -1.14
N GLY A 57 11.51 0.63 -2.30
CA GLY A 57 12.02 -0.74 -2.42
C GLY A 57 13.30 -0.94 -1.58
N LYS A 58 13.71 -2.20 -1.38
CA LYS A 58 14.86 -2.61 -0.56
C LYS A 58 16.06 -1.66 -0.75
N GLY A 59 16.43 -0.95 0.32
CA GLY A 59 17.70 -0.23 0.43
C GLY A 59 17.63 1.24 0.81
N ILE A 60 16.49 1.93 0.66
CA ILE A 60 16.38 3.35 1.02
C ILE A 60 15.65 3.49 2.36
N LEU A 61 16.41 3.87 3.39
CA LEU A 61 15.93 4.23 4.72
C LEU A 61 14.70 5.15 4.61
N LYS A 62 13.59 4.70 5.19
CA LYS A 62 12.36 5.50 5.28
C LYS A 62 12.64 6.67 6.22
N GLN A 63 13.04 7.82 5.68
CA GLN A 63 13.14 9.05 6.46
C GLN A 63 11.72 9.58 6.70
N SER A 64 11.33 9.64 7.98
CA SER A 64 10.18 10.42 8.42
C SER A 64 10.40 11.87 7.99
N VAL A 65 9.37 12.51 7.44
CA VAL A 65 9.33 13.97 7.46
C VAL A 65 9.04 14.34 8.92
N ASP A 66 9.92 15.14 9.51
CA ASP A 66 9.73 15.82 10.79
C ASP A 66 8.84 17.06 10.57
#